data_AF-A0A2H5ZSQ3-F1
#
_entry.id   AF-A0A2H5ZSQ3-F1
#
_cell.length_a   1.000
_cell.length_b   1.000
_cell.length_c   1.000
_cell.angle_alpha   90.00
_cell.angle_beta   90.00
_cell.angle_gamma   90.00
#
_symmetry.space_group_name_H-M   'P 1'
#
loop_
_entity.id
_entity.type
_entity.pdbx_description
1 polymer ?
#
loop_
_entity_poly.entity_id
_entity_poly.type
_entity_poly.pdbx_seq_one_letter_code
_entity_poly.pdbx_strand_id
1 'polypeptide(L)' 'MVFSCTGITGGDLFKGVLFFAGGQRTHTLVMGARCGEIRFVDSVHVADRERVGPVRLS' A
#
# COMPACT_ATOMS: atom_id res chain seq x y z
N MET A 1 -11.56 15.42 -9.84
CA MET A 1 -12.01 14.41 -8.86
C MET A 1 -10.94 13.35 -8.76
N VAL A 2 -10.61 12.94 -7.54
CA VAL A 2 -9.72 11.82 -7.22
C VAL A 2 -10.50 10.88 -6.32
N PHE A 3 -10.37 9.57 -6.54
CA PHE A 3 -10.90 8.54 -5.67
C PHE A 3 -9.74 7.70 -5.14
N SER A 4 -9.82 7.32 -3.86
CA SER A 4 -8.84 6.48 -3.21
C SER A 4 -9.54 5.53 -2.24
N CYS A 5 -9.14 4.26 -2.24
CA CYS A 5 -9.61 3.28 -1.27
C CYS A 5 -8.49 2.30 -0.89
N THR A 6 -8.53 1.82 0.35
CA THR A 6 -7.56 0.88 0.92
C THR A 6 -8.28 -0.34 1.46
N GLY A 7 -7.80 -1.53 1.14
CA GLY A 7 -8.32 -2.78 1.69
C GLY A 7 -8.04 -2.89 3.19
N ILE A 8 -9.08 -3.02 4.00
CA ILE A 8 -8.95 -3.26 5.45
C ILE A 8 -8.98 -4.76 5.76
N THR A 9 -9.96 -5.46 5.21
CA THR A 9 -10.10 -6.93 5.24
C THR A 9 -9.95 -7.51 3.84
N GLY A 10 -9.73 -8.82 3.74
CA GLY A 10 -9.61 -9.49 2.44
C GLY A 10 -10.91 -9.44 1.64
N GLY A 11 -10.80 -9.07 0.37
CA GLY A 11 -11.88 -9.12 -0.60
C GLY A 11 -11.34 -9.27 -2.02
N ASP A 12 -12.24 -9.31 -3.00
CA ASP A 12 -11.87 -9.62 -4.39
C ASP A 12 -10.93 -8.60 -5.03
N LEU A 13 -11.04 -7.33 -4.60
CA LEU A 13 -10.25 -6.24 -5.18
C LEU A 13 -8.93 -5.96 -4.44
N PHE A 14 -8.90 -6.13 -3.12
CA PHE A 14 -7.71 -5.91 -2.30
C PHE A 14 -7.56 -6.99 -1.24
N LYS A 15 -6.30 -7.35 -0.97
CA LYS A 15 -5.99 -8.00 0.30
C LYS A 15 -6.23 -6.99 1.43
N GLY A 16 -6.68 -7.48 2.58
CA GLY A 16 -6.74 -6.69 3.80
C GLY A 16 -5.36 -6.27 4.26
N VAL A 17 -5.32 -5.50 5.35
CA VAL A 17 -4.04 -5.13 5.97
C VAL A 17 -3.34 -6.39 6.48
N LEU A 18 -2.09 -6.59 6.06
CA LEU A 18 -1.25 -7.69 6.51
C LEU A 18 -0.27 -7.17 7.55
N PHE A 19 -0.42 -7.61 8.79
CA PHE A 19 0.51 -7.30 9.88
C PHE A 19 1.59 -8.39 9.97
N PHE A 20 2.83 -7.98 10.20
CA PHE A 20 3.97 -8.87 10.41
C PHE A 20 4.93 -8.26 11.46
N ALA A 21 5.88 -9.04 11.97
CA ALA A 21 6.75 -8.65 13.09
C ALA A 21 7.55 -7.35 12.86
N GLY A 22 7.69 -6.90 11.61
CA GLY A 22 8.42 -5.69 11.23
C GLY A 22 7.53 -4.53 10.74
N GLY A 23 6.21 -4.67 10.76
CA GLY A 23 5.29 -3.62 10.33
C GLY A 23 4.01 -4.13 9.67
N GLN A 24 3.51 -3.38 8.69
CA GLN A 24 2.25 -3.67 8.03
C GLN A 24 2.30 -3.41 6.53
N ARG A 25 1.52 -4.16 5.76
CA ARG A 25 1.38 -4.00 4.32
C ARG A 25 -0.05 -3.63 3.97
N THR A 26 -0.21 -2.62 3.12
CA THR A 26 -1.52 -2.14 2.67
C THR A 26 -1.61 -2.18 1.14
N HIS A 27 -2.80 -2.47 0.62
CA HIS A 27 -3.11 -2.38 -0.79
C HIS A 27 -4.14 -1.28 -1.03
N THR A 28 -3.80 -0.33 -1.89
CA THR A 28 -4.61 0.87 -2.16
C THR A 28 -4.83 1.03 -3.66
N LEU A 29 -6.00 1.50 -4.05
CA LEU A 29 -6.29 1.96 -5.41
C LEU A 29 -6.48 3.46 -5.40
N VAL A 30 -5.77 4.14 -6.30
CA VAL A 30 -5.93 5.58 -6.52
C VAL A 30 -6.30 5.81 -7.97
N MET A 31 -7.32 6.61 -8.22
CA MET A 31 -7.79 6.92 -9.57
C MET A 31 -8.15 8.40 -9.72
N GLY A 32 -7.77 8.97 -10.87
CA GLY A 32 -7.99 10.38 -11.18
C GLY A 32 -8.86 10.56 -12.42
N ALA A 33 -10.07 11.10 -12.25
CA ALA A 33 -11.06 11.20 -13.33
C ALA A 33 -10.61 12.09 -14.50
N ARG A 34 -9.74 13.08 -14.24
CA ARG A 34 -9.23 14.00 -15.29
C ARG A 34 -7.91 13.54 -15.93
N CYS A 35 -7.08 12.81 -15.18
CA CYS A 35 -5.80 12.33 -15.70
C CYS A 35 -5.92 10.92 -16.32
N GLY A 36 -7.03 10.22 -16.11
CA GLY A 36 -7.24 8.86 -16.65
C GLY A 36 -6.36 7.81 -15.97
N GLU A 37 -5.69 8.16 -14.88
CA GLU A 37 -4.77 7.27 -14.19
C GLU A 37 -5.51 6.36 -13.21
N ILE A 38 -5.11 5.09 -13.20
CA ILE A 38 -5.52 4.08 -12.24
C ILE A 38 -4.24 3.45 -11.71
N ARG A 39 -4.00 3.57 -10.40
CA ARG A 39 -2.79 3.04 -9.75
C ARG A 39 -3.17 2.07 -8.64
N PHE A 40 -2.63 0.87 -8.72
CA PHE A 40 -2.57 -0.05 -7.59
C PHE A 40 -1.27 0.23 -6.83
N VAL A 41 -1.39 0.60 -5.57
CA VAL A 41 -0.29 0.95 -4.69
C VAL A 41 -0.17 -0.11 -3.62
N ASP A 42 0.97 -0.78 -3.61
CA ASP A 42 1.35 -1.74 -2.59
C ASP A 42 2.40 -1.11 -1.69
N SER A 43 2.05 -0.88 -0.43
CA SER A 43 2.90 -0.16 0.51
C SER A 43 3.30 -1.07 1.67
N VAL A 44 4.60 -1.14 1.92
CA VAL A 44 5.17 -1.73 3.13
C VAL A 44 5.51 -0.61 4.10
N HIS A 45 4.82 -0.58 5.24
CA HIS A 45 5.05 0.33 6.34
C HIS A 45 5.94 -0.38 7.35
N VAL A 46 7.20 0.07 7.48
CA VAL A 46 8.18 -0.51 8.40
C VAL A 46 8.07 0.17 9.76
N ALA A 47 7.89 -0.62 10.82
CA ALA A 47 7.73 -0.10 12.19
C ALA A 47 9.08 0.28 12.85
N ASP A 48 10.15 -0.45 12.53
CA ASP A 48 11.51 -0.21 13.04
C ASP A 48 12.46 -0.05 11.84
N ARG A 49 12.78 1.20 11.50
CA ARG A 49 13.63 1.52 10.34
C ARG A 49 15.09 1.11 10.56
N GLU A 50 15.57 1.06 11.80
CA GLU A 50 16.95 0.69 12.10
C GLU A 50 17.16 -0.82 11.87
N ARG A 51 16.17 -1.65 12.17
CA ARG A 51 16.22 -3.10 11.91
C ARG A 51 16.28 -3.48 10.43
N VAL A 52 15.69 -2.70 9.54
CA VAL A 52 15.58 -3.06 8.11
C VAL A 52 16.75 -2.51 7.29
N GLY A 53 17.54 -1.61 7.86
CA GLY A 53 18.67 -0.98 7.19
C GLY A 53 18.27 -0.10 6.00
N PRO A 54 19.24 0.52 5.31
CA PRO A 54 18.96 1.38 4.17
C PRO A 54 18.42 0.56 2.99
N VAL A 55 17.21 0.88 2.53
CA VAL A 55 16.66 0.35 1.28
C VAL A 55 17.48 0.91 0.12
N ARG A 56 18.24 0.04 -0.56
CA ARG A 56 18.92 0.37 -1.81
C ARG A 56 17.91 0.23 -2.94
N LEU A 57 17.59 1.34 -3.60
CA LEU A 57 16.92 1.32 -4.89
C LEU A 57 18.04 1.26 -5.95
N SER A 58 18.01 0.22 -6.80
CA SER A 58 18.93 0.03 -7.93
C SER A 58 18.63 1.01 -9.06
#